data_AF-A0A550HTA6-F1
#
_entry.id   AF-A0A550HTA6-F1
#
_cell.length_a   1.000
_cell.length_b   1.000
_cell.length_c   1.000
_cell.angle_alpha   90.00
_cell.angle_beta   90.00
_cell.angle_gamma   90.00
#
_symmetry.space_group_name_H-M   'P 1'
#
loop_
_entity.id
_entity.type
_entity.pdbx_description
1 polymer ?
#
loop_
_entity_poly.entity_id
_entity_poly.type
_entity_poly.pdbx_seq_one_letter_code
_entity_poly.pdbx_strand_id
1 'polypeptide(L)'
;MAIPPDIEIAQSAKLKPIIEIAAGLGLTEDDIELYGKYKAKIKPQVLRERQDKPDGKLIVVTAVTPTKSGEGKTTMSVGLAQALGHLGKRNIVVLRQPSLGPVFGIKGGAAGGGYAQVLPMEDINIHFTGDLHAVTCAHDLLTSLMENHIFRGNELDIDLKNIMWKRVLDIESRFLRNIVVGLGDKNGGVPYETGFEITTASEIAAIHAISKDLMDCKQRMGEITVAYNSKGEAVKAKEIGGIGAMAILMKEAVKPNLVQTLENTPAIIHGGPFANIAHGCPSLAAIKTALKLTDYVVVEPGFGADLGMEKFMDIASRAGGLR
;
A
#
# COMPACT_ATOMS: atom_id res chain seq x y z
N MET A 1 36.83 -5.87 -5.15
CA MET A 1 36.01 -6.96 -4.60
C MET A 1 34.65 -6.91 -5.26
N ALA A 2 34.09 -8.05 -5.66
CA ALA A 2 32.71 -8.09 -6.16
C ALA A 2 31.74 -7.94 -4.99
N ILE A 3 30.68 -7.15 -5.18
CA ILE A 3 29.58 -7.03 -4.20
C ILE A 3 28.74 -8.32 -4.30
N PRO A 4 28.43 -9.01 -3.18
CA PRO A 4 27.60 -10.21 -3.22
C PRO A 4 26.18 -9.91 -3.73
N PRO A 5 25.44 -10.92 -4.24
CA PRO A 5 24.03 -10.78 -4.57
C PRO A 5 23.19 -10.28 -3.39
N ASP A 6 22.15 -9.51 -3.66
CA ASP A 6 21.30 -8.87 -2.63
C ASP A 6 20.73 -9.88 -1.62
N ILE A 7 20.32 -11.06 -2.09
CA ILE A 7 19.77 -12.11 -1.23
C ILE A 7 20.81 -12.70 -0.26
N GLU A 8 22.07 -12.82 -0.68
CA GLU A 8 23.14 -13.32 0.19
C GLU A 8 23.44 -12.29 1.29
N ILE A 9 23.46 -11.00 0.93
CA ILE A 9 23.59 -9.90 1.88
C ILE A 9 22.42 -9.93 2.89
N ALA A 10 21.18 -10.06 2.40
CA ALA A 10 19.98 -10.14 3.24
C ALA A 10 20.02 -11.32 4.22
N GLN A 11 20.43 -12.51 3.76
CA GLN A 11 20.50 -13.72 4.58
C GLN A 11 21.62 -13.67 5.63
N SER A 12 22.70 -12.92 5.35
CA SER A 12 23.80 -12.73 6.30
C SER A 12 23.52 -11.66 7.38
N ALA A 13 22.42 -10.90 7.24
CA ALA A 13 22.09 -9.80 8.13
C ALA A 13 21.72 -10.28 9.54
N LYS A 14 22.24 -9.59 10.55
CA LYS A 14 21.91 -9.83 11.97
C LYS A 14 20.77 -8.91 12.38
N LEU A 15 19.54 -9.35 12.13
CA LEU A 15 18.34 -8.59 12.49
C LEU A 15 18.11 -8.58 13.99
N LYS A 16 17.75 -7.40 14.52
CA LYS A 16 17.26 -7.30 15.90
C LYS A 16 15.80 -7.75 15.96
N PRO A 17 15.34 -8.35 17.07
CA PRO A 17 13.93 -8.51 17.34
C PRO A 17 13.18 -7.18 17.14
N ILE A 18 12.01 -7.23 16.50
CA ILE A 18 11.28 -6.00 16.14
C ILE A 18 10.83 -5.20 17.37
N ILE A 19 10.66 -5.87 18.51
CA ILE A 19 10.39 -5.25 19.80
C ILE A 19 11.50 -4.29 20.23
N GLU A 20 12.77 -4.57 19.92
CA GLU A 20 13.89 -3.69 20.23
C GLU A 20 13.91 -2.46 19.31
N ILE A 21 13.55 -2.65 18.04
CA ILE A 21 13.39 -1.56 17.07
C ILE A 21 12.25 -0.64 17.51
N ALA A 22 11.12 -1.22 17.93
CA ALA A 22 9.96 -0.49 18.44
C ALA A 22 10.31 0.28 19.73
N ALA A 23 11.03 -0.34 20.67
CA ALA A 23 11.50 0.32 21.88
C ALA A 23 12.42 1.52 21.57
N GLY A 24 13.28 1.41 20.55
CA GLY A 24 14.10 2.52 20.05
C GLY A 24 13.30 3.72 19.51
N LEU A 25 12.06 3.49 19.07
CA LEU A 25 11.10 4.54 18.68
C LEU A 25 10.25 5.07 19.85
N GLY A 26 10.45 4.55 21.07
CA GLY A 26 9.62 4.86 22.22
C GLY A 26 8.23 4.22 22.15
N LEU A 27 8.14 3.03 21.54
CA LEU A 27 6.96 2.18 21.52
C LEU A 27 7.12 1.02 22.51
N THR A 28 6.01 0.63 23.11
CA THR A 28 5.90 -0.54 23.99
C THR A 28 5.30 -1.74 23.24
N GLU A 29 5.27 -2.92 23.86
CA GLU A 29 4.59 -4.08 23.27
C GLU A 29 3.08 -3.84 23.08
N ASP A 30 2.47 -3.01 23.95
CA ASP A 30 1.06 -2.62 23.82
C ASP A 30 0.80 -1.70 22.63
N ASP A 31 1.83 -1.08 22.05
CA ASP A 31 1.73 -0.21 20.87
C ASP A 31 1.78 -0.98 19.54
N ILE A 32 2.16 -2.26 19.56
CA ILE A 32 2.42 -3.04 18.35
C ILE A 32 1.74 -4.41 18.36
N GLU A 33 1.64 -5.03 17.20
CA GLU A 33 1.11 -6.38 16.99
C GLU A 33 2.13 -7.19 16.19
N LEU A 34 2.69 -8.24 16.79
CA LEU A 34 3.81 -8.97 16.20
C LEU A 34 3.38 -9.89 15.06
N TYR A 35 4.18 -9.90 13.98
CA TYR A 35 4.09 -10.84 12.86
C TYR A 35 5.40 -11.63 12.78
N GLY A 36 5.53 -12.59 13.68
CA GLY A 36 6.80 -13.26 13.95
C GLY A 36 7.79 -12.34 14.67
N LYS A 37 9.09 -12.63 14.56
CA LYS A 37 10.13 -11.96 15.37
C LYS A 37 10.59 -10.60 14.82
N TYR A 38 10.46 -10.39 13.51
CA TYR A 38 11.12 -9.28 12.80
C TYR A 38 10.18 -8.31 12.10
N LYS A 39 8.86 -8.44 12.33
CA LYS A 39 7.83 -7.58 11.74
C LYS A 39 6.74 -7.30 12.78
N ALA A 40 6.16 -6.12 12.75
CA ALA A 40 5.00 -5.80 13.58
C ALA A 40 4.08 -4.80 12.87
N LYS A 41 2.80 -4.77 13.22
CA LYS A 41 1.89 -3.68 12.89
C LYS A 41 1.87 -2.66 14.02
N ILE A 42 1.92 -1.37 13.70
CA ILE A 42 1.83 -0.27 14.69
C ILE A 42 0.34 0.06 14.91
N LYS A 43 -0.12 0.03 16.15
CA LYS A 43 -1.53 0.27 16.48
C LYS A 43 -1.91 1.75 16.22
N PRO A 44 -3.14 2.03 15.77
CA PRO A 44 -3.58 3.40 15.48
C PRO A 44 -3.55 4.36 16.68
N GLN A 45 -3.57 3.82 17.90
CA GLN A 45 -3.48 4.59 19.14
C GLN A 45 -2.17 5.38 19.25
N VAL A 46 -1.07 4.85 18.72
CA VAL A 46 0.25 5.50 18.75
C VAL A 46 0.21 6.90 18.16
N LEU A 47 -0.44 7.04 17.00
CA LEU A 47 -0.60 8.33 16.32
C LEU A 47 -1.57 9.25 17.09
N ARG A 48 -2.69 8.71 17.59
CA ARG A 48 -3.69 9.49 18.35
C ARG A 48 -3.10 10.11 19.61
N GLU A 49 -2.30 9.38 20.38
CA GLU A 49 -1.69 9.88 21.61
C GLU A 49 -0.57 10.90 21.37
N ARG A 50 -0.03 10.95 20.15
CA ARG A 50 1.10 11.81 19.77
C ARG A 50 0.68 12.92 18.80
N GLN A 51 -0.62 13.12 18.58
CA GLN A 51 -1.12 14.09 17.60
C GLN A 51 -0.68 15.53 17.89
N ASP A 52 -0.54 15.89 19.17
CA ASP A 52 -0.12 17.22 19.62
C ASP A 52 1.40 17.41 19.67
N LYS A 53 2.19 16.34 19.47
CA LYS A 53 3.65 16.47 19.38
C LYS A 53 4.04 17.18 18.07
N PRO A 54 5.10 17.99 18.03
CA PRO A 54 5.58 18.55 16.78
C PRO A 54 5.98 17.43 15.81
N ASP A 55 5.75 17.63 14.52
CA ASP A 55 6.24 16.71 13.50
C ASP A 55 7.76 16.83 13.35
N GLY A 56 8.41 15.70 13.10
CA GLY A 56 9.79 15.64 12.62
C GLY A 56 9.96 16.27 11.23
N LYS A 57 11.18 16.24 10.72
CA LYS A 57 11.51 16.74 9.38
C LYS A 57 11.19 15.69 8.33
N LEU A 58 10.35 16.05 7.36
CA LEU A 58 10.03 15.22 6.21
C LEU A 58 11.07 15.42 5.10
N ILE A 59 11.69 14.32 4.66
CA ILE A 59 12.66 14.30 3.55
C ILE A 59 12.08 13.42 2.46
N VAL A 60 11.81 14.01 1.29
CA VAL A 60 11.28 13.28 0.14
C VAL A 60 12.42 12.96 -0.83
N VAL A 61 12.64 11.68 -1.08
CA VAL A 61 13.60 11.20 -2.08
C VAL A 61 12.87 10.97 -3.40
N THR A 62 13.34 11.64 -4.45
CA THR A 62 12.83 11.49 -5.82
C THR A 62 13.99 11.20 -6.78
N ALA A 63 13.68 10.93 -8.04
CA ALA A 63 14.66 10.65 -9.09
C ALA A 63 14.35 11.42 -10.37
N VAL A 64 15.30 11.39 -11.30
CA VAL A 64 15.06 11.74 -12.71
C VAL A 64 14.09 10.73 -13.35
N THR A 65 13.65 11.01 -14.57
CA THR A 65 12.82 10.09 -15.36
C THR A 65 13.51 8.72 -15.48
N PRO A 66 12.84 7.61 -15.13
CA PRO A 66 13.47 6.29 -15.13
C PRO A 66 13.99 5.85 -16.50
N THR A 67 15.15 5.21 -16.51
CA THR A 67 15.82 4.66 -17.68
C THR A 67 16.04 3.15 -17.51
N LYS A 68 16.46 2.47 -18.58
CA LYS A 68 16.79 1.03 -18.50
C LYS A 68 17.97 0.73 -17.57
N SER A 69 18.82 1.72 -17.28
CA SER A 69 20.01 1.55 -16.45
C SER A 69 19.69 1.44 -14.96
N GLY A 70 18.51 1.91 -14.53
CA GLY A 70 18.10 1.94 -13.13
C GLY A 70 18.78 3.06 -12.34
N GLU A 71 18.00 3.79 -11.55
CA GLU A 71 18.46 4.98 -10.84
C GLU A 71 18.76 4.75 -9.35
N GLY A 72 18.41 3.57 -8.81
CA GLY A 72 18.72 3.21 -7.42
C GLY A 72 18.00 4.04 -6.36
N LYS A 73 16.83 4.62 -6.67
CA LYS A 73 16.10 5.53 -5.77
C LYS A 73 15.84 4.93 -4.38
N THR A 74 15.32 3.70 -4.33
CA THR A 74 15.04 3.01 -3.06
C THR A 74 16.30 2.68 -2.28
N THR A 75 17.37 2.30 -2.97
CA THR A 75 18.71 2.12 -2.36
C THR A 75 19.19 3.42 -1.72
N MET A 76 18.99 4.57 -2.39
CA MET A 76 19.33 5.88 -1.83
C MET A 76 18.48 6.26 -0.63
N SER A 77 17.17 6.00 -0.66
CA SER A 77 16.27 6.26 0.47
C SER A 77 16.67 5.48 1.72
N VAL A 78 16.98 4.19 1.56
CA VAL A 78 17.44 3.33 2.66
C VAL A 78 18.82 3.73 3.15
N GLY A 79 19.76 3.98 2.23
CA GLY A 79 21.12 4.40 2.56
C GLY A 79 21.17 5.76 3.27
N LEU A 80 20.30 6.69 2.91
CA LEU A 80 20.17 7.98 3.60
C LEU A 80 19.70 7.81 5.04
N ALA A 81 18.71 6.94 5.28
CA ALA A 81 18.22 6.65 6.62
C ALA A 81 19.30 5.99 7.51
N GLN A 82 20.03 5.02 6.95
CA GLN A 82 21.20 4.40 7.59
C GLN A 82 22.27 5.45 7.95
N ALA A 83 22.61 6.33 7.00
CA ALA A 83 23.58 7.40 7.23
C ALA A 83 23.14 8.37 8.33
N LEU A 84 21.85 8.76 8.39
CA LEU A 84 21.30 9.55 9.48
C LEU A 84 21.43 8.83 10.83
N GLY A 85 21.25 7.50 10.84
CA GLY A 85 21.47 6.66 12.02
C GLY A 85 22.91 6.71 12.52
N HIS A 86 23.88 6.61 11.61
CA HIS A 86 25.32 6.75 11.93
C HIS A 86 25.68 8.14 12.48
N LEU A 87 24.93 9.17 12.11
CA LEU A 87 25.07 10.53 12.65
C LEU A 87 24.32 10.73 13.99
N GLY A 88 23.79 9.66 14.58
CA GLY A 88 23.04 9.69 15.84
C GLY A 88 21.68 10.38 15.72
N LYS A 89 21.14 10.56 14.51
CA LYS A 89 19.82 11.16 14.29
C LYS A 89 18.74 10.12 14.43
N ARG A 90 17.74 10.39 15.26
CA ARG A 90 16.52 9.56 15.33
C ARG A 90 15.77 9.70 14.02
N ASN A 91 15.76 8.63 13.24
CA ASN A 91 15.17 8.63 11.91
C ASN A 91 14.43 7.34 11.60
N ILE A 92 13.60 7.39 10.56
CA ILE A 92 12.85 6.25 10.03
C ILE A 92 12.65 6.44 8.53
N VAL A 93 12.71 5.34 7.77
CA VAL A 93 12.37 5.34 6.34
C VAL A 93 10.98 4.77 6.13
N VAL A 94 10.17 5.39 5.27
CA VAL A 94 8.82 4.94 4.93
C VAL A 94 8.75 4.64 3.43
N LEU A 95 8.50 3.38 3.11
CA LEU A 95 8.47 2.85 1.74
C LEU A 95 7.12 2.21 1.41
N ARG A 96 6.92 1.96 0.12
CA ARG A 96 5.75 1.25 -0.40
C ARG A 96 5.94 -0.25 -0.31
N GLN A 97 4.84 -0.97 -0.06
CA GLN A 97 4.81 -2.42 -0.22
C GLN A 97 4.86 -2.78 -1.72
N PRO A 98 5.74 -3.69 -2.15
CA PRO A 98 5.71 -4.21 -3.50
C PRO A 98 4.49 -5.09 -3.76
N SER A 99 4.04 -5.13 -5.02
CA SER A 99 3.10 -6.14 -5.51
C SER A 99 3.78 -7.50 -5.58
N LEU A 100 3.03 -8.56 -5.27
CA LEU A 100 3.45 -9.96 -5.37
C LEU A 100 3.69 -10.38 -6.83
N GLY A 101 2.87 -9.90 -7.77
CA GLY A 101 2.90 -10.32 -9.16
C GLY A 101 4.28 -10.16 -9.82
N PRO A 102 4.88 -8.96 -9.81
CA PRO A 102 6.19 -8.71 -10.42
C PRO A 102 7.37 -9.47 -9.80
N VAL A 103 7.24 -9.96 -8.56
CA VAL A 103 8.31 -10.68 -7.85
C VAL A 103 8.64 -12.00 -8.55
N PHE A 104 7.63 -12.68 -9.09
CA PHE A 104 7.83 -13.89 -9.90
C PHE A 104 8.08 -13.60 -11.38
N GLY A 105 8.13 -12.31 -11.76
CA GLY A 105 8.44 -11.84 -13.10
C GLY A 105 9.89 -11.36 -13.23
N ILE A 106 10.09 -10.23 -13.91
CA ILE A 106 11.42 -9.70 -14.26
C ILE A 106 11.97 -8.73 -13.19
N LYS A 107 11.10 -8.12 -12.36
CA LYS A 107 11.44 -6.89 -11.63
C LYS A 107 12.18 -7.06 -10.30
N GLY A 108 12.29 -8.28 -9.77
CA GLY A 108 12.98 -8.53 -8.50
C GLY A 108 12.38 -7.77 -7.29
N GLY A 109 13.09 -7.79 -6.16
CA GLY A 109 12.63 -7.17 -4.90
C GLY A 109 12.71 -5.63 -4.90
N ALA A 110 11.75 -4.97 -4.24
CA ALA A 110 11.59 -3.51 -4.27
C ALA A 110 12.02 -2.78 -2.99
N ALA A 111 12.87 -3.40 -2.16
CA ALA A 111 13.21 -2.93 -0.82
C ALA A 111 14.65 -2.41 -0.69
N GLY A 112 15.20 -1.80 -1.75
CA GLY A 112 16.59 -1.34 -1.82
C GLY A 112 17.51 -2.33 -2.53
N GLY A 113 18.82 -2.24 -2.30
CA GLY A 113 19.82 -3.11 -2.92
C GLY A 113 21.21 -2.96 -2.29
N GLY A 114 22.09 -3.94 -2.51
CA GLY A 114 23.41 -3.99 -1.88
C GLY A 114 23.31 -3.98 -0.35
N TYR A 115 24.08 -3.10 0.32
CA TYR A 115 24.04 -2.98 1.79
C TYR A 115 22.95 -2.02 2.31
N ALA A 116 22.16 -1.43 1.41
CA ALA A 116 21.05 -0.55 1.73
C ALA A 116 19.72 -1.22 1.36
N GLN A 117 19.30 -2.15 2.22
CA GLN A 117 18.07 -2.94 2.08
C GLN A 117 17.18 -2.84 3.31
N VAL A 118 15.86 -3.00 3.11
CA VAL A 118 14.88 -3.25 4.18
C VAL A 118 14.56 -4.73 4.25
N LEU A 119 14.52 -5.27 5.46
CA LEU A 119 14.44 -6.70 5.76
C LEU A 119 13.32 -7.00 6.77
N PRO A 120 12.74 -8.22 6.76
CA PRO A 120 13.10 -9.38 5.94
C PRO A 120 12.53 -9.31 4.50
N MET A 121 13.42 -9.38 3.50
CA MET A 121 13.07 -9.19 2.08
C MET A 121 12.11 -10.26 1.54
N GLU A 122 12.27 -11.51 1.97
CA GLU A 122 11.41 -12.63 1.55
C GLU A 122 9.95 -12.42 1.95
N ASP A 123 9.72 -11.91 3.17
CA ASP A 123 8.35 -11.63 3.62
C ASP A 123 7.78 -10.42 2.89
N ILE A 124 8.57 -9.35 2.76
CA ILE A 124 8.16 -8.09 2.12
C ILE A 124 7.69 -8.32 0.68
N ASN A 125 8.37 -9.20 -0.06
CA ASN A 125 8.08 -9.48 -1.47
C ASN A 125 6.93 -10.49 -1.67
N ILE A 126 6.53 -11.23 -0.64
CA ILE A 126 5.52 -12.29 -0.78
C ILE A 126 4.20 -11.84 -0.13
N HIS A 127 3.83 -12.40 1.01
CA HIS A 127 2.55 -12.09 1.66
C HIS A 127 2.66 -10.95 2.66
N PHE A 128 3.88 -10.66 3.11
CA PHE A 128 4.20 -9.71 4.15
C PHE A 128 3.28 -9.86 5.38
N THR A 129 2.42 -8.89 5.63
CA THR A 129 1.44 -8.88 6.73
C THR A 129 0.00 -9.03 6.25
N GLY A 130 -0.20 -9.29 4.95
CA GLY A 130 -1.51 -9.56 4.34
C GLY A 130 -2.26 -8.34 3.80
N ASP A 131 -1.64 -7.16 3.76
CA ASP A 131 -2.33 -5.91 3.40
C ASP A 131 -2.91 -5.94 1.98
N LEU A 132 -2.15 -6.41 0.99
CA LEU A 132 -2.65 -6.53 -0.38
C LEU A 132 -3.73 -7.61 -0.52
N HIS A 133 -3.69 -8.67 0.29
CA HIS A 133 -4.79 -9.64 0.33
C HIS A 133 -6.07 -9.00 0.85
N ALA A 134 -5.98 -8.17 1.88
CA ALA A 134 -7.12 -7.41 2.39
C ALA A 134 -7.69 -6.45 1.34
N VAL A 135 -6.83 -5.76 0.58
CA VAL A 135 -7.24 -4.91 -0.56
C VAL A 135 -7.97 -5.74 -1.61
N THR A 136 -7.42 -6.88 -2.01
CA THR A 136 -8.07 -7.81 -2.97
C THR A 136 -9.44 -8.24 -2.47
N CYS A 137 -9.53 -8.73 -1.23
CA CYS A 137 -10.79 -9.19 -0.66
C CYS A 137 -11.84 -8.08 -0.56
N ALA A 138 -11.44 -6.88 -0.14
CA ALA A 138 -12.36 -5.74 -0.06
C ALA A 138 -12.86 -5.30 -1.44
N HIS A 139 -11.99 -5.33 -2.45
CA HIS A 139 -12.31 -4.99 -3.83
C HIS A 139 -13.28 -6.00 -4.45
N ASP A 140 -12.94 -7.29 -4.36
CA ASP A 140 -13.74 -8.36 -4.96
C ASP A 140 -15.06 -8.58 -4.21
N LEU A 141 -15.14 -8.24 -2.91
CA LEU A 141 -16.40 -8.19 -2.19
C LEU A 141 -17.34 -7.14 -2.80
N LEU A 142 -16.86 -5.93 -3.10
CA LEU A 142 -17.67 -4.90 -3.74
C LEU A 142 -18.16 -5.36 -5.12
N THR A 143 -17.29 -5.98 -5.91
CA THR A 143 -17.66 -6.56 -7.21
C THR A 143 -18.75 -7.62 -7.06
N SER A 144 -18.57 -8.56 -6.12
CA SER A 144 -19.57 -9.61 -5.85
C SER A 144 -20.90 -9.07 -5.32
N LEU A 145 -20.89 -8.01 -4.51
CA LEU A 145 -22.12 -7.36 -4.05
C LEU A 145 -22.87 -6.67 -5.19
N MET A 146 -22.14 -5.99 -6.08
CA MET A 146 -22.71 -5.38 -7.29
C MET A 146 -23.31 -6.43 -8.23
N GLU A 147 -22.57 -7.50 -8.54
CA GLU A 147 -23.06 -8.61 -9.36
C GLU A 147 -24.30 -9.28 -8.74
N ASN A 148 -24.32 -9.48 -7.42
CA ASN A 148 -25.48 -10.03 -6.72
C ASN A 148 -26.67 -9.04 -6.71
N HIS A 149 -26.43 -7.73 -6.63
CA HIS A 149 -27.47 -6.72 -6.76
C HIS A 149 -28.14 -6.78 -8.14
N ILE A 150 -27.33 -6.88 -9.20
CA ILE A 150 -27.80 -7.08 -10.58
C ILE A 150 -28.64 -8.37 -10.67
N PHE A 151 -28.11 -9.48 -10.16
CA PHE A 151 -28.78 -10.78 -10.21
C PHE A 151 -30.13 -10.80 -9.48
N ARG A 152 -30.25 -10.05 -8.36
CA ARG A 152 -31.46 -10.03 -7.51
C ARG A 152 -32.55 -9.05 -7.95
N GLY A 153 -32.43 -8.46 -9.13
CA GLY A 153 -33.47 -7.58 -9.70
C GLY A 153 -32.97 -6.21 -10.12
N ASN A 154 -31.69 -5.89 -9.88
CA ASN A 154 -31.04 -4.67 -10.36
C ASN A 154 -31.83 -3.39 -10.06
N GLU A 155 -32.26 -3.19 -8.81
CA GLU A 155 -33.10 -2.04 -8.41
C GLU A 155 -32.44 -0.67 -8.64
N LEU A 156 -31.11 -0.65 -8.79
CA LEU A 156 -30.31 0.55 -9.10
C LEU A 156 -30.18 0.80 -10.61
N ASP A 157 -30.80 -0.04 -11.43
CA ASP A 157 -30.84 0.07 -12.88
C ASP A 157 -29.44 0.16 -13.52
N ILE A 158 -28.48 -0.61 -12.98
CA ILE A 158 -27.10 -0.66 -13.47
C ILE A 158 -27.08 -1.13 -14.91
N ASP A 159 -26.47 -0.35 -15.80
CA ASP A 159 -26.22 -0.76 -17.17
C ASP A 159 -24.96 -1.63 -17.23
N LEU A 160 -25.12 -2.89 -17.62
CA LEU A 160 -24.04 -3.88 -17.73
C LEU A 160 -22.93 -3.46 -18.69
N LYS A 161 -23.23 -2.60 -19.67
CA LYS A 161 -22.23 -2.06 -20.61
C LYS A 161 -21.42 -0.91 -20.03
N ASN A 162 -21.87 -0.34 -18.92
CA ASN A 162 -21.27 0.81 -18.24
C ASN A 162 -20.78 0.46 -16.83
N ILE A 163 -20.44 -0.81 -16.59
CA ILE A 163 -19.72 -1.25 -15.39
C ILE A 163 -18.24 -0.90 -15.56
N MET A 164 -17.73 -0.04 -14.67
CA MET A 164 -16.33 0.40 -14.69
C MET A 164 -15.46 -0.43 -13.73
N TRP A 165 -16.10 -1.03 -12.72
CA TRP A 165 -15.44 -1.78 -11.67
C TRP A 165 -15.13 -3.22 -12.09
N LYS A 166 -13.83 -3.55 -12.11
CA LYS A 166 -13.32 -4.88 -12.46
C LYS A 166 -13.12 -5.74 -11.20
N ARG A 167 -12.49 -6.90 -11.35
CA ARG A 167 -11.93 -7.66 -10.23
C ARG A 167 -10.44 -7.38 -10.11
N VAL A 168 -9.80 -7.79 -9.02
CA VAL A 168 -8.34 -7.68 -8.88
C VAL A 168 -7.68 -8.95 -8.39
N LEU A 169 -6.45 -9.17 -8.84
CA LEU A 169 -5.62 -10.28 -8.41
C LEU A 169 -4.16 -9.84 -8.41
N ASP A 170 -3.42 -10.08 -7.33
CA ASP A 170 -2.01 -9.69 -7.23
C ASP A 170 -1.06 -10.71 -7.89
N ILE A 171 -1.43 -11.19 -9.08
CA ILE A 171 -0.68 -12.13 -9.90
C ILE A 171 -0.65 -11.60 -11.33
N GLU A 172 0.50 -11.65 -11.99
CA GLU A 172 0.60 -11.26 -13.40
C GLU A 172 -0.09 -12.30 -14.30
N SER A 173 -1.35 -12.04 -14.65
CA SER A 173 -2.11 -12.88 -15.59
C SER A 173 -2.73 -12.06 -16.72
N ARG A 174 -2.10 -12.10 -17.90
CA ARG A 174 -2.59 -11.36 -19.08
C ARG A 174 -3.91 -11.90 -19.63
N PHE A 175 -4.22 -13.17 -19.40
CA PHE A 175 -5.43 -13.83 -19.90
C PHE A 175 -6.70 -13.42 -19.16
N LEU A 176 -6.57 -12.82 -17.97
CA LEU A 176 -7.70 -12.32 -17.19
C LEU A 176 -8.06 -10.86 -17.52
N ARG A 177 -7.35 -10.19 -18.45
CA ARG A 177 -7.59 -8.77 -18.77
C ARG A 177 -8.97 -8.51 -19.37
N ASN A 178 -9.47 -9.44 -20.17
CA ASN A 178 -10.79 -9.38 -20.79
C ASN A 178 -11.42 -10.78 -20.70
N ILE A 179 -12.56 -10.87 -20.01
CA ILE A 179 -13.30 -12.11 -19.79
C ILE A 179 -14.80 -11.84 -19.90
N VAL A 180 -15.58 -12.90 -20.07
CA VAL A 180 -17.03 -12.88 -19.88
C VAL A 180 -17.34 -13.66 -18.60
N VAL A 181 -18.06 -13.04 -17.68
CA VAL A 181 -18.52 -13.66 -16.42
C VAL A 181 -20.03 -13.93 -16.48
N GLY A 182 -20.60 -14.50 -15.42
CA GLY A 182 -22.06 -14.67 -15.31
C GLY A 182 -22.63 -15.78 -16.20
N LEU A 183 -21.79 -16.66 -16.75
CA LEU A 183 -22.20 -17.78 -17.62
C LEU A 183 -22.69 -18.97 -16.79
N GLY A 184 -23.53 -19.84 -17.37
CA GLY A 184 -24.06 -21.04 -16.70
C GLY A 184 -25.57 -20.99 -16.40
N ASP A 185 -26.34 -20.35 -17.28
CA ASP A 185 -27.81 -20.22 -17.21
C ASP A 185 -28.30 -19.64 -15.87
N LYS A 186 -29.44 -20.11 -15.35
CA LYS A 186 -30.14 -19.57 -14.16
C LYS A 186 -29.28 -19.59 -12.88
N ASN A 187 -28.26 -20.43 -12.82
CA ASN A 187 -27.38 -20.57 -11.67
C ASN A 187 -26.05 -19.81 -11.86
N GLY A 188 -25.76 -19.34 -13.08
CA GLY A 188 -24.47 -18.77 -13.47
C GLY A 188 -24.34 -17.26 -13.27
N GLY A 189 -25.47 -16.54 -13.19
CA GLY A 189 -25.52 -15.08 -13.05
C GLY A 189 -26.07 -14.39 -14.30
N VAL A 190 -25.74 -13.10 -14.47
CA VAL A 190 -26.09 -12.32 -15.66
C VAL A 190 -24.82 -12.08 -16.48
N PRO A 191 -24.74 -12.57 -17.73
CA PRO A 191 -23.53 -12.43 -18.53
C PRO A 191 -23.15 -10.97 -18.84
N TYR A 192 -21.88 -10.61 -18.64
CA TYR A 192 -21.32 -9.34 -19.09
C TYR A 192 -19.79 -9.42 -19.27
N GLU A 193 -19.23 -8.48 -20.04
CA GLU A 193 -17.79 -8.36 -20.28
C GLU A 193 -17.10 -7.59 -19.14
N THR A 194 -15.98 -8.11 -18.65
CA THR A 194 -15.19 -7.48 -17.59
C THR A 194 -13.73 -7.97 -17.65
N GLY A 195 -12.97 -7.79 -16.57
CA GLY A 195 -11.59 -8.25 -16.47
C GLY A 195 -11.05 -8.21 -15.05
N PHE A 196 -9.76 -8.53 -14.94
CA PHE A 196 -8.96 -8.37 -13.74
C PHE A 196 -7.87 -7.32 -13.93
N GLU A 197 -7.59 -6.58 -12.87
CA GLU A 197 -6.43 -5.71 -12.75
C GLU A 197 -5.50 -6.21 -11.64
N ILE A 198 -4.24 -5.78 -11.64
CA ILE A 198 -3.34 -6.09 -10.53
C ILE A 198 -3.81 -5.37 -9.27
N THR A 199 -3.75 -6.00 -8.10
CA THR A 199 -4.31 -5.44 -6.85
C THR A 199 -3.80 -4.03 -6.52
N THR A 200 -2.54 -3.74 -6.79
CA THR A 200 -1.95 -2.41 -6.56
C THR A 200 -2.47 -1.31 -7.51
N ALA A 201 -3.18 -1.68 -8.58
CA ALA A 201 -3.91 -0.76 -9.45
C ALA A 201 -5.33 -0.43 -8.93
N SER A 202 -5.81 -1.17 -7.94
CA SER A 202 -7.13 -0.94 -7.34
C SER A 202 -7.28 0.47 -6.77
N GLU A 203 -8.44 1.10 -6.96
CA GLU A 203 -8.78 2.35 -6.27
C GLU A 203 -8.75 2.17 -4.74
N ILE A 204 -9.05 0.96 -4.23
CA ILE A 204 -8.95 0.66 -2.79
C ILE A 204 -7.49 0.74 -2.32
N ALA A 205 -6.50 0.38 -3.16
CA ALA A 205 -5.09 0.55 -2.83
C ALA A 205 -4.70 2.04 -2.73
N ALA A 206 -5.26 2.88 -3.60
CA ALA A 206 -5.08 4.34 -3.54
C ALA A 206 -5.78 4.95 -2.31
N ILE A 207 -7.02 4.52 -2.03
CA ILE A 207 -7.77 4.92 -0.84
C ILE A 207 -7.02 4.51 0.42
N HIS A 208 -6.53 3.27 0.52
CA HIS A 208 -5.74 2.77 1.63
C HIS A 208 -4.51 3.66 1.90
N ALA A 209 -3.80 4.05 0.84
CA ALA A 209 -2.62 4.88 0.97
C ALA A 209 -2.95 6.35 1.33
N ILE A 210 -4.10 6.89 0.95
CA ILE A 210 -4.47 8.28 1.25
C ILE A 210 -5.38 8.45 2.48
N SER A 211 -5.83 7.35 3.08
CA SER A 211 -6.73 7.42 4.24
C SER A 211 -5.98 7.77 5.52
N LYS A 212 -6.63 8.56 6.37
CA LYS A 212 -6.11 8.96 7.69
C LYS A 212 -6.28 7.88 8.75
N ASP A 213 -7.39 7.15 8.67
CA ASP A 213 -7.76 6.06 9.56
C ASP A 213 -8.78 5.13 8.88
N LEU A 214 -9.25 4.12 9.62
CA LEU A 214 -10.21 3.14 9.12
C LEU A 214 -11.57 3.75 8.73
N MET A 215 -12.02 4.80 9.43
CA MET A 215 -13.31 5.43 9.17
C MET A 215 -13.24 6.33 7.94
N ASP A 216 -12.14 7.07 7.76
CA ASP A 216 -11.86 7.80 6.51
C ASP A 216 -11.75 6.81 5.33
N CYS A 217 -11.06 5.68 5.51
CA CYS A 217 -10.99 4.61 4.51
C CYS A 217 -12.37 4.07 4.14
N LYS A 218 -13.21 3.76 5.13
CA LYS A 218 -14.60 3.34 4.93
C LYS A 218 -15.42 4.37 4.16
N GLN A 219 -15.32 5.65 4.54
CA GLN A 219 -16.07 6.73 3.89
C GLN A 219 -15.65 6.86 2.42
N ARG A 220 -14.35 6.87 2.13
CA ARG A 220 -13.81 6.95 0.78
C ARG A 220 -14.21 5.76 -0.07
N MET A 221 -14.15 4.54 0.47
CA MET A 221 -14.63 3.35 -0.23
C MET A 221 -16.12 3.45 -0.59
N GLY A 222 -16.93 4.12 0.23
CA GLY A 222 -18.34 4.36 -0.09
C GLY A 222 -18.59 5.34 -1.24
N GLU A 223 -17.61 6.18 -1.57
CA GLU A 223 -17.71 7.17 -2.65
C GLU A 223 -17.21 6.65 -4.01
N ILE A 224 -16.67 5.43 -4.07
CA ILE A 224 -16.26 4.77 -5.30
C ILE A 224 -17.45 4.67 -6.26
N THR A 225 -17.27 5.09 -7.50
CA THR A 225 -18.23 4.87 -8.59
C THR A 225 -17.96 3.51 -9.23
N VAL A 226 -18.93 2.60 -9.16
CA VAL A 226 -18.77 1.23 -9.68
C VAL A 226 -19.31 1.06 -11.11
N ALA A 227 -20.36 1.79 -11.45
CA ALA A 227 -21.04 1.72 -12.74
C ALA A 227 -21.86 3.00 -12.99
N TYR A 228 -22.47 3.08 -14.17
CA TYR A 228 -23.53 4.04 -14.46
C TYR A 228 -24.86 3.30 -14.71
N ASN A 229 -25.98 3.94 -14.34
CA ASN A 229 -27.31 3.41 -14.62
C ASN A 229 -27.80 3.77 -16.04
N SER A 230 -28.98 3.30 -16.44
CA SER A 230 -29.53 3.57 -17.79
C SER A 230 -29.75 5.06 -18.12
N LYS A 231 -29.80 5.92 -17.08
CA LYS A 231 -29.92 7.38 -17.20
C LYS A 231 -28.57 8.10 -17.24
N GLY A 232 -27.45 7.37 -17.12
CA GLY A 232 -26.11 7.93 -17.05
C GLY A 232 -25.73 8.50 -15.68
N GLU A 233 -26.47 8.15 -14.63
CA GLU A 233 -26.16 8.57 -13.25
C GLU A 233 -25.16 7.58 -12.63
N ALA A 234 -24.19 8.11 -11.88
CA ALA A 234 -23.16 7.30 -11.23
C ALA A 234 -23.76 6.48 -10.07
N VAL A 235 -23.50 5.17 -10.08
CA VAL A 235 -23.86 4.27 -8.98
C VAL A 235 -22.64 4.10 -8.08
N LYS A 236 -22.78 4.48 -6.81
CA LYS A 236 -21.69 4.42 -5.83
C LYS A 236 -21.70 3.15 -4.99
N ALA A 237 -20.54 2.77 -4.46
CA ALA A 237 -20.39 1.61 -3.59
C ALA A 237 -21.28 1.67 -2.34
N LYS A 238 -21.53 2.86 -1.78
CA LYS A 238 -22.47 3.01 -0.65
C LYS A 238 -23.93 2.69 -1.00
N GLU A 239 -24.31 2.81 -2.27
CA GLU A 239 -25.67 2.49 -2.77
C GLU A 239 -25.82 0.99 -3.01
N ILE A 240 -24.75 0.31 -3.45
CA ILE A 240 -24.67 -1.16 -3.48
C ILE A 240 -24.78 -1.77 -2.07
N GLY A 241 -24.23 -1.07 -1.07
CA GLY A 241 -24.15 -1.52 0.32
C GLY A 241 -22.87 -2.31 0.62
N GLY A 242 -22.72 -2.74 1.88
CA GLY A 242 -21.56 -3.56 2.30
C GLY A 242 -20.27 -2.79 2.64
N ILE A 243 -20.28 -1.45 2.62
CA ILE A 243 -19.10 -0.63 2.99
C ILE A 243 -18.54 -0.93 4.40
N GLY A 244 -19.40 -1.36 5.33
CA GLY A 244 -18.98 -1.81 6.65
C GLY A 244 -18.17 -3.11 6.60
N ALA A 245 -18.57 -4.06 5.75
CA ALA A 245 -17.86 -5.32 5.56
C ALA A 245 -16.51 -5.09 4.87
N MET A 246 -16.45 -4.22 3.85
CA MET A 246 -15.19 -3.81 3.23
C MET A 246 -14.23 -3.18 4.26
N ALA A 247 -14.74 -2.30 5.12
CA ALA A 247 -13.94 -1.71 6.19
C ALA A 247 -13.42 -2.75 7.19
N ILE A 248 -14.22 -3.75 7.55
CA ILE A 248 -13.78 -4.84 8.44
C ILE A 248 -12.62 -5.64 7.80
N LEU A 249 -12.69 -5.93 6.50
CA LEU A 249 -11.60 -6.59 5.77
C LEU A 249 -10.30 -5.76 5.80
N MET A 250 -10.41 -4.44 5.76
CA MET A 250 -9.28 -3.51 5.81
C MET A 250 -8.76 -3.20 7.23
N LYS A 251 -9.42 -3.69 8.29
CA LYS A 251 -9.14 -3.31 9.69
C LYS A 251 -7.67 -3.51 10.09
N GLU A 252 -7.08 -4.61 9.67
CA GLU A 252 -5.67 -4.92 9.95
C GLU A 252 -4.74 -4.23 8.96
N ALA A 253 -5.18 -4.14 7.70
CA ALA A 253 -4.41 -3.55 6.61
C ALA A 253 -4.17 -2.06 6.77
N VAL A 254 -4.98 -1.30 7.51
CA VAL A 254 -4.73 0.14 7.74
C VAL A 254 -3.60 0.43 8.74
N LYS A 255 -3.11 -0.58 9.46
CA LYS A 255 -2.05 -0.43 10.47
C LYS A 255 -0.66 -0.50 9.81
N PRO A 256 0.20 0.53 9.95
CA PRO A 256 1.53 0.55 9.34
C PRO A 256 2.41 -0.63 9.78
N ASN A 257 3.19 -1.21 8.87
CA ASN A 257 4.07 -2.33 9.18
C ASN A 257 5.49 -1.86 9.51
N LEU A 258 5.92 -2.05 10.75
CA LEU A 258 7.27 -1.81 11.24
C LEU A 258 8.18 -3.00 10.90
N VAL A 259 9.30 -2.68 10.28
CA VAL A 259 10.43 -3.54 9.91
C VAL A 259 11.73 -2.77 10.16
N GLN A 260 12.84 -3.21 9.59
CA GLN A 260 14.13 -2.57 9.80
C GLN A 260 15.03 -2.67 8.56
N THR A 261 16.01 -1.78 8.47
CA THR A 261 17.09 -1.89 7.48
C THR A 261 18.11 -2.96 7.87
N LEU A 262 19.04 -3.28 6.97
CA LEU A 262 20.17 -4.16 7.25
C LEU A 262 20.99 -3.73 8.47
N GLU A 263 21.11 -2.42 8.72
CA GLU A 263 21.79 -1.84 9.88
C GLU A 263 20.83 -1.55 11.05
N ASN A 264 19.67 -2.22 11.07
CA ASN A 264 18.66 -2.12 12.13
C ASN A 264 18.09 -0.69 12.29
N THR A 265 18.16 0.17 11.27
CA THR A 265 17.43 1.45 11.27
C THR A 265 15.93 1.15 11.15
N PRO A 266 15.05 1.79 11.93
CA PRO A 266 13.61 1.55 11.80
C PRO A 266 13.12 1.86 10.39
N ALA A 267 12.20 1.04 9.88
CA ALA A 267 11.58 1.23 8.58
C ALA A 267 10.09 0.88 8.64
N ILE A 268 9.25 1.61 7.90
CA ILE A 268 7.84 1.28 7.70
C ILE A 268 7.59 0.97 6.23
N ILE A 269 6.93 -0.16 5.96
CA ILE A 269 6.45 -0.51 4.62
C ILE A 269 4.93 -0.54 4.65
N HIS A 270 4.28 0.41 3.98
CA HIS A 270 2.82 0.49 4.04
C HIS A 270 2.22 1.31 2.88
N GLY A 271 1.14 0.78 2.32
CA GLY A 271 0.55 1.30 1.08
C GLY A 271 1.42 0.98 -0.13
N GLY A 272 0.82 0.93 -1.31
CA GLY A 272 1.55 0.63 -2.54
C GLY A 272 0.73 0.84 -3.81
N PRO A 273 0.00 1.96 -3.96
CA PRO A 273 -0.74 2.20 -5.19
C PRO A 273 0.21 2.44 -6.36
N PHE A 274 -0.30 2.21 -7.56
CA PHE A 274 0.35 2.60 -8.79
C PHE A 274 0.64 4.10 -8.85
N ALA A 275 1.72 4.47 -9.54
CA ALA A 275 2.18 5.85 -9.64
C ALA A 275 1.81 6.53 -10.98
N ASN A 276 1.20 5.79 -11.91
CA ASN A 276 0.66 6.32 -13.16
C ASN A 276 -0.82 6.70 -13.02
N ILE A 277 -1.68 5.73 -12.67
CA ILE A 277 -3.14 5.93 -12.50
C ILE A 277 -3.53 6.42 -11.10
N ALA A 278 -2.60 6.35 -10.14
CA ALA A 278 -2.78 6.85 -8.78
C ALA A 278 -1.54 7.66 -8.35
N HIS A 279 -1.48 8.02 -7.07
CA HIS A 279 -0.49 8.95 -6.52
C HIS A 279 0.88 8.30 -6.21
N GLY A 280 0.98 6.97 -6.19
CA GLY A 280 2.28 6.30 -6.08
C GLY A 280 3.05 6.52 -4.78
N CYS A 281 2.41 6.88 -3.67
CA CYS A 281 3.07 7.19 -2.40
C CYS A 281 2.91 6.07 -1.37
N PRO A 282 3.82 5.94 -0.39
CA PRO A 282 3.53 5.24 0.86
C PRO A 282 2.32 5.86 1.56
N SER A 283 1.70 5.11 2.47
CA SER A 283 0.46 5.58 3.08
C SER A 283 0.66 6.83 3.97
N LEU A 284 -0.35 7.69 4.03
CA LEU A 284 -0.38 8.82 4.96
C LEU A 284 -0.37 8.37 6.42
N ALA A 285 -1.05 7.27 6.76
CA ALA A 285 -1.03 6.72 8.11
C ALA A 285 0.40 6.40 8.58
N ALA A 286 1.21 5.79 7.71
CA ALA A 286 2.61 5.49 7.99
C ALA A 286 3.47 6.75 8.12
N ILE A 287 3.35 7.69 7.17
CA ILE A 287 4.15 8.93 7.16
C ILE A 287 3.84 9.77 8.41
N LYS A 288 2.57 9.94 8.75
CA LYS A 288 2.17 10.71 9.95
C LYS A 288 2.60 10.02 11.24
N THR A 289 2.51 8.70 11.30
CA THR A 289 3.01 7.94 12.46
C THR A 289 4.52 8.13 12.61
N ALA A 290 5.28 8.00 11.53
CA ALA A 290 6.73 8.23 11.51
C ALA A 290 7.09 9.64 11.97
N LEU A 291 6.40 10.68 11.47
CA LEU A 291 6.64 12.08 11.84
C LEU A 291 6.45 12.35 13.34
N LYS A 292 5.57 11.60 14.02
CA LYS A 292 5.39 11.69 15.47
C LYS A 292 6.38 10.87 16.29
N LEU A 293 7.14 9.97 15.65
CA LEU A 293 8.06 9.04 16.30
C LEU A 293 9.53 9.42 16.14
N THR A 294 9.91 10.22 15.14
CA THR A 294 11.33 10.53 14.87
C THR A 294 11.55 11.98 14.47
N ASP A 295 12.81 12.42 14.56
CA ASP A 295 13.22 13.77 14.18
C ASP A 295 13.33 13.91 12.66
N TYR A 296 13.57 12.81 11.95
CA TYR A 296 13.72 12.75 10.49
C TYR A 296 12.92 11.58 9.93
N VAL A 297 12.19 11.82 8.84
CA VAL A 297 11.42 10.81 8.12
C VAL A 297 11.80 10.86 6.65
N VAL A 298 12.38 9.79 6.15
CA VAL A 298 12.71 9.64 4.73
C VAL A 298 11.57 8.94 4.03
N VAL A 299 11.01 9.52 2.97
CA VAL A 299 9.90 8.95 2.20
C VAL A 299 10.21 8.93 0.71
N GLU A 300 9.62 7.99 -0.01
CA GLU A 300 9.83 7.85 -1.45
C GLU A 300 8.52 7.61 -2.22
N PRO A 301 8.02 8.59 -2.98
CA PRO A 301 6.98 8.37 -3.99
C PRO A 301 7.55 7.65 -5.23
N GLY A 302 6.72 6.92 -5.98
CA GLY A 302 7.10 6.14 -7.18
C GLY A 302 7.40 7.00 -8.42
N PHE A 303 8.08 6.44 -9.43
CA PHE A 303 8.54 7.16 -10.64
C PHE A 303 9.48 8.36 -10.38
N GLY A 304 9.75 9.17 -11.41
CA GLY A 304 10.57 10.38 -11.32
C GLY A 304 9.82 11.56 -10.69
N ALA A 305 10.49 12.69 -10.58
CA ALA A 305 9.92 13.89 -9.96
C ALA A 305 8.70 14.46 -10.70
N ASP A 306 8.65 14.28 -12.02
CA ASP A 306 7.55 14.66 -12.90
C ASP A 306 6.22 13.97 -12.58
N LEU A 307 6.26 12.79 -11.95
CA LEU A 307 5.07 12.03 -11.57
C LEU A 307 4.98 11.83 -10.06
N GLY A 308 6.00 11.22 -9.47
CA GLY A 308 5.99 10.84 -8.05
C GLY A 308 5.99 12.03 -7.12
N MET A 309 6.95 12.94 -7.33
CA MET A 309 7.13 14.10 -6.47
C MET A 309 5.97 15.08 -6.63
N GLU A 310 5.54 15.35 -7.88
CA GLU A 310 4.36 16.17 -8.15
C GLU A 310 3.13 15.63 -7.41
N LYS A 311 2.76 14.36 -7.62
CA LYS A 311 1.61 13.75 -6.94
C LYS A 311 1.79 13.68 -5.42
N PHE A 312 3.01 13.49 -4.92
CA PHE A 312 3.27 13.58 -3.49
C PHE A 312 2.94 14.97 -2.96
N MET A 313 3.41 16.03 -3.61
CA MET A 313 3.19 17.41 -3.17
C MET A 313 1.74 17.86 -3.34
N ASP A 314 1.13 17.57 -4.48
CA ASP A 314 -0.17 18.11 -4.85
C ASP A 314 -1.35 17.27 -4.36
N ILE A 315 -1.15 15.97 -4.12
CA ILE A 315 -2.19 15.04 -3.64
C ILE A 315 -1.89 14.61 -2.20
N ALA A 316 -0.77 13.92 -1.97
CA ALA A 316 -0.50 13.28 -0.68
C ALA A 316 -0.30 14.31 0.45
N SER A 317 0.58 15.28 0.25
CA SER A 317 0.86 16.34 1.22
C SER A 317 -0.38 17.20 1.47
N ARG A 318 -1.14 17.53 0.43
CA ARG A 318 -2.40 18.28 0.57
C ARG A 318 -3.43 17.51 1.40
N ALA A 319 -3.66 16.23 1.11
CA ALA A 319 -4.63 15.41 1.83
C ALA A 319 -4.20 15.10 3.28
N GLY A 320 -2.89 14.94 3.50
CA GLY A 320 -2.28 14.64 4.79
C GLY A 320 -1.97 15.84 5.67
N GLY A 321 -1.97 17.05 5.10
CA GLY A 321 -1.46 18.26 5.74
C GLY A 321 0.05 18.23 5.98
N LEU A 322 0.81 17.54 5.13
CA LEU A 322 2.26 17.38 5.27
C LEU A 322 2.98 18.65 4.80
N ARG A 323 4.15 18.93 5.40
CA ARG A 323 5.00 20.07 5.09
C ARG A 323 6.46 19.66 5.00
#